data_AF-A0A6A7ZUD7-F1
#
_entry.id   AF-A0A6A7ZUD7-F1
#
_cell.length_a   1.000
_cell.length_b   1.000
_cell.length_c   1.000
_cell.angle_alpha   90.00
_cell.angle_beta   90.00
_cell.angle_gamma   90.00
#
_symmetry.space_group_name_H-M   'P 1'
#
loop_
_entity.id
_entity.type
_entity.pdbx_description
1 polymer ?
#
loop_
_entity_poly.entity_id
_entity_poly.type
_entity_poly.pdbx_seq_one_letter_code
_entity_poly.pdbx_strand_id
1 'polypeptide(L)'
;MHRLRAQVFGSRLGWDVEITADEERDEYDRLGPTYILEIDATDRVAGCVRLLPAIGPTMLRQTFPQLLREGRLEVHPGMIESSRFCVDTHLEAGRGGGQLHQATLTMFAGIIEWSMASG
;
A
#
# COMPACT_ATOMS: atom_id res chain seq x y z
N MET A 1 -0.54 -5.26 -10.03
CA MET A 1 -0.67 -4.74 -8.65
C MET A 1 -1.58 -5.61 -7.78
N HIS A 2 -2.88 -5.78 -8.06
CA HIS A 2 -3.77 -6.59 -7.20
C HIS A 2 -3.32 -8.06 -7.02
N ARG A 3 -2.70 -8.65 -8.04
CA ARG A 3 -2.05 -9.98 -7.92
C ARG A 3 -0.87 -10.00 -6.95
N LEU A 4 -0.02 -8.95 -6.97
CA LEU A 4 1.07 -8.80 -6.00
C LEU A 4 0.51 -8.68 -4.57
N ARG A 5 -0.57 -7.92 -4.40
CA ARG A 5 -1.27 -7.81 -3.12
C ARG A 5 -1.81 -9.16 -2.64
N ALA A 6 -2.42 -9.97 -3.51
CA ALA A 6 -2.87 -11.32 -3.16
C ALA A 6 -1.72 -12.21 -2.69
N GLN A 7 -0.59 -12.18 -3.39
CA GLN A 7 0.60 -12.94 -3.03
C GLN A 7 1.18 -12.48 -1.68
N VAL A 8 1.28 -11.17 -1.44
CA VAL A 8 1.87 -10.66 -0.20
C VAL A 8 0.91 -10.80 0.98
N PHE A 9 -0.32 -10.28 0.89
CA PHE A 9 -1.25 -10.24 2.02
C PHE A 9 -1.91 -11.60 2.27
N GLY A 10 -2.40 -12.27 1.24
CA GLY A 10 -3.05 -13.57 1.40
C GLY A 10 -2.06 -14.70 1.57
N SER A 11 -1.09 -14.84 0.66
CA SER A 11 -0.20 -16.01 0.70
C SER A 11 0.94 -15.87 1.72
N ARG A 12 1.71 -14.78 1.67
CA ARG A 12 2.91 -14.64 2.51
C ARG A 12 2.60 -14.25 3.95
N LEU A 13 1.74 -13.25 4.15
CA LEU A 13 1.39 -12.75 5.47
C LEU A 13 0.22 -13.51 6.12
N GLY A 14 -0.55 -14.28 5.35
CA GLY A 14 -1.66 -15.07 5.85
C GLY A 14 -2.79 -14.22 6.44
N TRP A 15 -2.97 -12.99 5.95
CA TRP A 15 -4.02 -12.10 6.41
C TRP A 15 -5.38 -12.58 5.88
N ASP A 16 -6.43 -12.32 6.66
CA ASP A 16 -7.80 -12.56 6.25
C ASP A 16 -8.24 -11.48 5.26
N VAL A 17 -8.01 -11.75 3.97
CA VAL A 17 -8.30 -10.85 2.85
C VAL A 17 -9.10 -11.57 1.77
N GLU A 18 -9.98 -10.84 1.09
CA GLU A 18 -10.75 -11.38 -0.02
C GLU A 18 -9.90 -11.43 -1.29
N ILE A 19 -9.76 -12.62 -1.87
CA ILE A 19 -9.05 -12.85 -3.12
C ILE A 19 -10.03 -13.44 -4.13
N THR A 20 -10.22 -12.73 -5.24
CA THR A 20 -11.04 -13.19 -6.37
C THR A 20 -10.20 -13.18 -7.63
N ALA A 21 -10.17 -14.29 -8.37
CA ALA A 21 -9.37 -14.43 -9.61
C ALA A 21 -7.90 -14.03 -9.43
N ASP A 22 -7.28 -14.51 -8.35
CA ASP A 22 -5.90 -14.22 -7.94
C ASP A 22 -5.59 -12.75 -7.63
N GLU A 23 -6.61 -11.92 -7.42
CA GLU A 23 -6.48 -10.51 -7.13
C GLU A 23 -7.06 -10.17 -5.75
N GLU A 24 -6.26 -9.49 -4.93
CA GLU A 24 -6.74 -8.92 -3.67
C GLU A 24 -7.25 -7.51 -3.92
N ARG A 25 -8.53 -7.31 -3.58
CA ARG A 25 -9.25 -6.05 -3.67
C ARG A 25 -10.15 -5.92 -2.45
N ASP A 26 -10.31 -4.70 -1.97
CA ASP A 26 -11.26 -4.38 -0.92
C ASP A 26 -12.17 -3.21 -1.35
N GLU A 27 -13.10 -2.80 -0.48
CA GLU A 27 -14.01 -1.70 -0.75
C GLU A 27 -13.32 -0.35 -1.01
N TYR A 28 -12.13 -0.14 -0.44
CA TYR A 28 -11.38 1.12 -0.57
C TYR A 28 -10.78 1.29 -1.96
N ASP A 29 -10.56 0.20 -2.71
CA ASP A 29 -10.12 0.25 -4.10
C ASP A 29 -11.16 0.91 -5.04
N ARG A 30 -12.43 1.03 -4.60
CA ARG A 30 -13.50 1.68 -5.36
C ARG A 30 -13.62 3.18 -5.08
N LEU A 31 -12.85 3.73 -4.14
CA LEU A 31 -12.95 5.12 -3.68
C LEU A 31 -12.10 6.12 -4.49
N GLY A 32 -11.67 5.73 -5.69
CA GLY A 32 -10.74 6.51 -6.51
C GLY A 32 -9.37 6.73 -5.84
N PRO A 33 -8.72 5.69 -5.29
CA PRO A 33 -7.40 5.85 -4.69
C PRO A 33 -6.33 6.24 -5.71
N THR A 34 -5.28 6.88 -5.22
CA THR A 34 -4.02 6.97 -5.96
C THR A 34 -3.13 5.79 -5.61
N TYR A 35 -2.46 5.20 -6.58
CA TYR A 35 -1.45 4.18 -6.32
C TYR A 35 -0.09 4.62 -6.79
N ILE A 36 0.92 4.32 -5.98
CA ILE A 36 2.32 4.40 -6.39
C ILE A 36 2.81 2.97 -6.58
N LEU A 37 3.44 2.72 -7.73
CA LEU A 37 3.93 1.41 -8.12
C LEU A 37 5.43 1.50 -8.36
N GLU A 38 6.17 0.55 -7.78
CA GLU A 38 7.54 0.28 -8.21
C GLU A 38 7.48 -0.75 -9.34
N ILE A 39 8.15 -0.43 -10.45
CA ILE A 39 8.27 -1.29 -11.61
C ILE A 39 9.73 -1.72 -11.75
N ASP A 40 9.98 -3.03 -11.85
CA ASP A 40 11.33 -3.56 -12.04
C ASP A 40 11.81 -3.38 -13.49
N ALA A 41 13.08 -3.70 -13.75
CA ALA A 41 13.68 -3.61 -15.08
C ALA A 41 13.07 -4.55 -16.14
N THR A 42 12.11 -5.40 -15.74
CA THR A 42 11.38 -6.34 -16.61
C THR A 42 9.91 -5.96 -16.77
N ASP A 43 9.54 -4.71 -16.46
CA ASP A 43 8.18 -4.17 -16.52
C ASP A 43 7.18 -4.88 -15.60
N ARG A 44 7.66 -5.52 -14.52
CA ARG A 44 6.80 -6.16 -13.51
C ARG A 44 6.64 -5.25 -12.30
N VAL A 45 5.44 -5.27 -11.72
CA VAL A 45 5.17 -4.56 -10.47
C VAL A 45 5.90 -5.25 -9.32
N ALA A 46 6.95 -4.60 -8.81
CA ALA A 46 7.75 -5.05 -7.68
C ALA A 46 7.27 -4.48 -6.35
N GLY A 47 6.53 -3.37 -6.37
CA GLY A 47 6.02 -2.74 -5.16
C GLY A 47 4.72 -1.99 -5.42
N CYS A 48 3.91 -1.83 -4.38
CA CYS A 48 2.65 -1.13 -4.44
C CYS A 48 2.35 -0.44 -3.10
N VAL A 49 1.76 0.75 -3.18
CA VAL A 49 1.08 1.41 -2.05
C VAL A 49 -0.16 2.12 -2.56
N ARG A 50 -1.20 2.14 -1.72
CA ARG A 50 -2.46 2.84 -1.96
C ARG A 50 -2.54 4.09 -1.09
N LEU A 51 -2.93 5.21 -1.69
CA LEU A 51 -3.13 6.49 -1.03
C LEU A 51 -4.59 6.93 -1.15
N LEU A 52 -5.20 7.30 -0.02
CA LEU A 52 -6.55 7.86 0.05
C LEU A 52 -6.56 9.16 0.87
N PRO A 53 -7.39 10.16 0.54
CA PRO A 53 -7.59 11.33 1.39
C PRO A 53 -8.11 10.92 2.78
N ALA A 54 -7.46 11.37 3.85
CA ALA A 54 -7.81 10.99 5.22
C ALA A 54 -9.17 11.56 5.68
N ILE A 55 -9.69 12.58 5.00
CA ILE A 55 -11.05 13.10 5.24
C ILE A 55 -12.12 12.05 4.90
N GLY A 56 -11.86 11.19 3.91
CA GLY A 56 -12.81 10.20 3.41
C GLY A 56 -12.89 8.91 4.23
N PRO A 57 -13.55 7.88 3.68
CA PRO A 57 -13.49 6.52 4.22
C PRO A 57 -12.07 5.98 4.09
N THR A 58 -11.50 5.51 5.20
CA THR A 58 -10.14 4.97 5.26
C THR A 58 -10.09 3.72 6.12
N MET A 59 -9.07 2.89 5.91
CA MET A 59 -8.88 1.66 6.67
C MET A 59 -8.74 1.92 8.17
N LEU A 60 -7.96 2.92 8.55
CA LEU A 60 -7.72 3.28 9.94
C LEU A 60 -9.03 3.69 10.64
N ARG A 61 -9.94 4.36 9.93
CA ARG A 61 -11.21 4.81 10.50
C ARG A 61 -12.28 3.72 10.53
N GLN A 62 -12.32 2.84 9.53
CA GLN A 62 -13.43 1.89 9.34
C GLN A 62 -13.06 0.44 9.68
N THR A 63 -11.86 -0.01 9.31
CA THR A 63 -11.38 -1.38 9.57
C THR A 63 -10.60 -1.48 10.88
N PHE A 64 -9.80 -0.45 11.23
CA PHE A 64 -8.95 -0.46 12.42
C PHE A 64 -9.21 0.70 13.41
N PRO A 65 -10.47 1.08 13.70
CA PRO A 65 -10.77 2.21 14.59
C PRO A 65 -10.20 2.03 16.00
N GLN A 66 -9.99 0.79 16.45
CA GLN A 66 -9.38 0.45 17.73
C GLN A 66 -7.93 0.95 17.89
N LEU A 67 -7.26 1.29 16.78
CA LEU A 67 -5.91 1.88 16.81
C LEU A 67 -5.94 3.39 17.09
N LEU A 68 -7.12 4.03 17.00
CA LEU A 68 -7.27 5.44 17.29
C LEU A 68 -7.48 5.67 18.79
N ARG A 69 -6.61 6.49 19.38
CA ARG A 69 -6.81 6.99 20.74
C ARG A 69 -8.11 7.79 20.78
N GLU A 70 -9.04 7.39 21.65
CA GLU A 70 -10.39 8.00 21.78
C GLU A 70 -11.29 7.82 20.54
N GLY A 71 -10.94 6.91 19.62
CA GLY A 71 -11.75 6.61 18.43
C GLY A 71 -11.83 7.76 17.42
N ARG A 72 -10.96 8.77 17.52
CA ARG A 72 -10.96 9.96 16.66
C ARG A 72 -9.59 10.20 16.05
N LEU A 73 -9.60 10.59 14.78
CA LEU A 73 -8.44 11.07 14.05
C LEU A 73 -8.73 12.51 13.62
N GLU A 74 -7.95 13.47 14.14
CA GLU A 74 -7.98 14.85 13.68
C GLU A 74 -7.35 14.92 12.29
N VAL A 75 -8.18 15.09 11.26
CA VAL A 75 -7.76 15.11 9.85
C VAL A 75 -7.73 16.52 9.33
N HIS A 76 -6.80 16.79 8.40
CA HIS A 76 -6.72 18.04 7.65
C HIS A 76 -6.82 17.76 6.13
N PRO A 77 -7.12 18.78 5.30
CA PRO A 77 -7.32 18.60 3.85
C PRO A 77 -6.17 17.93 3.07
N GLY A 78 -4.92 18.26 3.38
CA GLY A 78 -3.74 17.60 2.78
C GLY A 78 -3.34 16.27 3.43
N MET A 79 -4.11 15.71 4.37
CA MET A 79 -3.75 14.45 5.03
C MET A 79 -4.18 13.26 4.17
N ILE A 80 -3.29 12.27 4.05
CA ILE A 80 -3.56 11.02 3.36
C ILE A 80 -3.38 9.80 4.27
N GLU A 81 -4.15 8.76 4.02
CA GLU A 81 -3.86 7.41 4.48
C GLU A 81 -3.04 6.67 3.43
N SER A 82 -1.89 6.12 3.85
CA SER A 82 -1.15 5.10 3.11
C SER A 82 -1.56 3.71 3.60
N SER A 83 -2.07 2.88 2.71
CA SER A 83 -2.50 1.49 2.98
C SER A 83 -1.99 0.52 1.90
N ARG A 84 -2.11 -0.78 2.16
CA ARG A 84 -1.70 -1.86 1.23
C ARG A 84 -0.27 -1.69 0.69
N PHE A 85 0.64 -1.21 1.55
CA PHE A 85 2.07 -1.15 1.25
C PHE A 85 2.63 -2.56 1.17
N CYS A 86 3.13 -2.95 0.00
CA CYS A 86 3.79 -4.24 -0.19
C CYS A 86 4.93 -4.14 -1.21
N VAL A 87 5.94 -4.98 -1.00
CA VAL A 87 7.09 -5.16 -1.88
C VAL A 87 7.27 -6.66 -2.11
N ASP A 88 7.51 -7.04 -3.36
CA ASP A 88 7.82 -8.40 -3.76
C ASP A 88 9.23 -8.78 -3.27
N THR A 89 9.29 -9.64 -2.27
CA THR A 89 10.56 -10.17 -1.75
C THR A 89 11.06 -11.40 -2.50
N HIS A 90 10.30 -11.98 -3.42
CA HIS A 90 10.78 -13.11 -4.22
C HIS A 90 11.79 -12.68 -5.29
N LEU A 91 11.74 -11.42 -5.70
CA LEU A 91 12.80 -10.76 -6.47
C LEU A 91 14.17 -10.77 -5.75
N GLU A 92 14.19 -10.95 -4.42
CA GLU A 92 15.42 -10.98 -3.63
C GLU A 92 16.16 -12.32 -3.64
N ALA A 93 15.51 -13.44 -3.99
CA ALA A 93 16.10 -14.76 -3.86
C ALA A 93 17.36 -14.98 -4.73
N GLY A 94 17.69 -14.03 -5.61
CA GLY A 94 18.93 -14.02 -6.40
C GLY A 94 19.93 -12.89 -6.11
N ARG A 95 19.62 -11.90 -5.24
CA ARG A 95 20.38 -10.63 -5.22
C ARG A 95 20.40 -9.92 -3.85
N GLY A 96 21.07 -10.50 -2.85
CA GLY A 96 21.64 -9.82 -1.66
C GLY A 96 20.71 -8.95 -0.81
N GLY A 97 20.65 -9.18 0.51
CA GLY A 97 19.70 -8.57 1.46
C GLY A 97 19.68 -7.03 1.64
N GLY A 98 20.23 -6.24 0.72
CA GLY A 98 20.09 -4.77 0.66
C GLY A 98 18.99 -4.26 -0.29
N GLN A 99 18.43 -5.10 -1.17
CA GLN A 99 17.44 -4.64 -2.16
C GLN A 99 16.04 -4.37 -1.60
N LEU A 100 15.52 -5.14 -0.64
CA LEU A 100 14.27 -4.80 0.05
C LEU A 100 14.33 -3.42 0.71
N HIS A 101 15.51 -3.06 1.25
CA HIS A 101 15.71 -1.75 1.84
C HIS A 101 15.61 -0.65 0.77
N GLN A 102 16.21 -0.86 -0.41
CA GLN A 102 16.16 0.10 -1.51
C GLN A 102 14.74 0.26 -2.10
N ALA A 103 14.03 -0.82 -2.36
CA ALA A 103 12.65 -0.80 -2.86
C ALA A 103 11.72 -0.05 -1.88
N THR A 104 11.82 -0.39 -0.59
CA THR A 104 11.06 0.26 0.47
C THR A 104 11.35 1.75 0.56
N LEU A 105 12.63 2.14 0.53
CA LEU A 105 13.05 3.55 0.54
C LEU A 105 12.57 4.30 -0.71
N THR A 106 12.64 3.66 -1.88
CA THR A 106 12.17 4.24 -3.15
C THR A 106 10.66 4.49 -3.10
N MET A 107 9.90 3.53 -2.58
CA MET A 107 8.47 3.67 -2.37
C MET A 107 8.14 4.80 -1.38
N PHE A 108 8.86 4.91 -0.25
CA PHE A 108 8.68 6.02 0.69
C PHE A 108 9.02 7.37 0.07
N ALA A 109 10.11 7.47 -0.68
CA ALA A 109 10.46 8.67 -1.43
C ALA A 109 9.33 9.06 -2.39
N GLY A 110 8.78 8.10 -3.15
CA GLY A 110 7.64 8.33 -4.04
C GLY A 110 6.39 8.83 -3.31
N ILE A 111 6.07 8.27 -2.14
CA ILE A 111 4.94 8.75 -1.32
C ILE A 111 5.16 10.20 -0.89
N ILE A 112 6.36 10.55 -0.43
CA ILE A 112 6.69 11.90 0.04
C ILE A 112 6.66 12.88 -1.13
N GLU A 113 7.29 12.56 -2.26
CA GLU A 113 7.29 13.39 -3.47
C GLU A 113 5.88 13.65 -3.99
N TRP A 114 5.06 12.59 -4.05
CA TRP A 114 3.66 12.73 -4.45
C TRP A 114 2.86 13.61 -3.48
N SER A 115 3.07 13.44 -2.17
CA SER A 115 2.40 14.24 -1.14
C SER A 115 2.79 15.72 -1.27
N MET A 116 4.09 16.01 -1.42
CA MET A 116 4.57 17.38 -1.62
C MET A 116 4.01 18.03 -2.90
N ALA A 117 3.84 17.25 -3.98
CA ALA A 117 3.28 17.74 -5.23
C ALA A 117 1.75 17.94 -5.18
N SER A 118 1.05 17.19 -4.32
CA SER A 118 -0.41 17.17 -4.27
C SER A 118 -1.02 18.10 -3.20
N GLY A 119 -0.19 18.62 -2.28
CA GLY A 119 -0.61 19.55 -1.21
C GLY A 119 -1.10 18.84 0.05
#